data_AF-A0A349DT64-F1
#
_entry.id   AF-A0A349DT64-F1
#
_cell.length_a   1.000
_cell.length_b   1.000
_cell.length_c   1.000
_cell.angle_alpha   90.00
_cell.angle_beta   90.00
_cell.angle_gamma   90.00
#
_symmetry.space_group_name_H-M   'P 1'
#
loop_
_entity.id
_entity.type
_entity.pdbx_description
1 polymer ?
#
loop_
_entity_poly.entity_id
_entity_poly.type
_entity_poly.pdbx_seq_one_letter_code
_entity_poly.pdbx_strand_id
1 'polypeptide(L)'
;MKKSTIIFLLALINTCLIIEKSKAQIAPIQNQYYFNSYIYNPAWLGKDNVQQVFLGIKKQWIGVEGSPTITTLTYEKALASRVSFGGRIININEGPIFNLSSQFTASYRIELGLESYLNFGMSLGVLFNGFNASKLDDPDDPLVAQQNSSNLNFDGGVGFGYQNGKLNIGLSLPNFANPQPFAQPTDKSRLSYSPWDYLIGSISYAFEPNLEWQFTPTLMYHYNKRFSNQWETALKATYQGSYYLGGILRKDAGFTLFGGLNIGD
;
A
#
# COMPACT_ATOMS: atom_id res chain seq x y z
N MET A 1 -23.77 46.53 16.81
CA MET A 1 -22.69 45.63 17.27
C MET A 1 -22.83 44.18 16.77
N LYS A 2 -24.02 43.56 16.70
CA LYS A 2 -24.14 42.14 16.26
C LYS A 2 -23.84 41.86 14.76
N LYS A 3 -24.10 42.80 13.85
CA LYS A 3 -23.86 42.60 12.39
C LYS A 3 -22.39 42.68 11.98
N SER A 4 -21.57 43.54 12.63
CA SER A 4 -20.14 43.64 12.33
C SER A 4 -19.35 42.43 12.82
N THR A 5 -19.77 41.80 13.92
CA THR A 5 -19.16 40.55 14.43
C THR A 5 -19.43 39.36 13.51
N ILE A 6 -20.63 39.28 12.90
CA ILE A 6 -20.98 38.21 11.95
C ILE A 6 -20.18 38.34 10.65
N ILE A 7 -19.99 39.57 10.14
CA ILE A 7 -19.17 39.82 8.95
C ILE A 7 -17.69 39.48 9.21
N PHE A 8 -17.20 39.78 10.42
CA PHE A 8 -15.83 39.43 10.82
C PHE A 8 -15.64 37.91 10.97
N LEU A 9 -16.63 37.18 11.51
CA LEU A 9 -16.62 35.71 11.56
C LEU A 9 -16.70 35.07 10.16
N LEU A 10 -17.53 35.60 9.27
CA LEU A 10 -17.62 35.12 7.88
C LEU A 10 -16.34 35.40 7.08
N ALA A 11 -15.68 36.52 7.35
CA ALA A 11 -14.36 36.84 6.78
C ALA A 11 -13.26 35.92 7.31
N LEU A 12 -13.28 35.58 8.62
CA LEU A 12 -12.36 34.60 9.23
C LEU A 12 -12.57 33.18 8.69
N ILE A 13 -13.81 32.79 8.43
CA ILE A 13 -14.17 31.49 7.82
C ILE A 13 -13.72 31.43 6.35
N ASN A 14 -13.77 32.53 5.60
CA ASN A 14 -13.29 32.61 4.22
C ASN A 14 -11.76 32.62 4.10
N THR A 15 -11.03 33.21 5.07
CA THR A 15 -9.55 33.19 5.07
C THR A 15 -8.96 31.87 5.55
N CYS A 16 -9.77 30.99 6.14
CA CYS A 16 -9.40 29.64 6.51
C CYS A 16 -9.58 28.62 5.36
N LEU A 17 -9.90 29.08 4.14
CA LEU A 17 -9.75 28.28 2.92
C LEU A 17 -8.27 28.22 2.59
N ILE A 18 -7.67 27.18 3.16
CA ILE A 18 -6.27 26.78 3.07
C ILE A 18 -5.84 26.83 1.60
N ILE A 19 -4.85 27.67 1.31
CA ILE A 19 -4.03 27.54 0.10
C ILE A 19 -3.17 26.30 0.33
N GLU A 20 -3.77 25.11 0.14
CA GLU A 20 -2.97 23.91 -0.02
C GLU A 20 -2.30 24.04 -1.38
N LYS A 21 -0.97 24.16 -1.37
CA LYS A 21 -0.18 24.00 -2.58
C LYS A 21 -0.58 22.66 -3.19
N SER A 22 -1.25 22.68 -4.34
CA SER A 22 -1.53 21.52 -5.16
C SER A 22 -0.24 20.70 -5.30
N LYS A 23 -0.16 19.58 -4.59
CA LYS A 23 0.90 18.60 -4.80
C LYS A 23 0.35 17.56 -5.76
N ALA A 24 1.14 17.30 -6.80
CA ALA A 24 0.77 16.38 -7.86
C ALA A 24 0.52 14.96 -7.32
N GLN A 25 -0.17 14.20 -8.16
CA GLN A 25 -0.78 12.90 -7.92
C GLN A 25 0.17 11.93 -7.18
N ILE A 26 -0.29 11.39 -6.06
CA ILE A 26 0.36 10.28 -5.36
C ILE A 26 0.03 9.00 -6.12
N ALA A 27 1.00 8.10 -6.22
CA ALA A 27 0.81 6.77 -6.80
C ALA A 27 -0.41 6.04 -6.19
N PRO A 28 -1.02 5.09 -6.91
CA PRO A 28 -2.27 4.47 -6.51
C PRO A 28 -2.18 3.83 -5.15
N ILE A 29 -3.03 4.29 -4.23
CA ILE A 29 -2.96 3.92 -2.83
C ILE A 29 -3.56 2.53 -2.63
N GLN A 30 -2.92 1.61 -1.92
CA GLN A 30 -3.40 0.23 -1.78
C GLN A 30 -4.08 -0.06 -0.43
N ASN A 31 -5.37 0.24 -0.23
CA ASN A 31 -6.07 -0.10 1.03
C ASN A 31 -6.01 -1.60 1.41
N GLN A 32 -5.66 -2.48 0.46
CA GLN A 32 -5.53 -3.92 0.64
C GLN A 32 -4.50 -4.32 1.72
N TYR A 33 -3.50 -3.48 2.01
CA TYR A 33 -2.50 -3.82 3.03
C TYR A 33 -3.05 -3.92 4.47
N TYR A 34 -4.24 -3.38 4.74
CA TYR A 34 -4.93 -3.57 6.03
C TYR A 34 -5.57 -4.95 6.18
N PHE A 35 -5.82 -5.64 5.06
CA PHE A 35 -6.30 -7.02 5.06
C PHE A 35 -5.13 -8.01 4.96
N ASN A 36 -4.08 -7.65 4.23
CA ASN A 36 -2.87 -8.44 4.17
C ASN A 36 -1.61 -7.58 4.33
N SER A 37 -0.96 -7.71 5.48
CA SER A 37 0.24 -6.96 5.82
C SER A 37 1.48 -7.33 5.00
N TYR A 38 1.52 -8.53 4.39
CA TYR A 38 2.59 -8.93 3.47
C TYR A 38 2.66 -8.01 2.23
N ILE A 39 1.54 -7.38 1.84
CA ILE A 39 1.52 -6.46 0.70
C ILE A 39 2.48 -5.28 0.88
N TYR A 40 2.59 -4.72 2.09
CA TYR A 40 3.43 -3.53 2.33
C TYR A 40 4.78 -3.84 2.97
N ASN A 41 4.91 -4.97 3.66
CA ASN A 41 6.15 -5.35 4.33
C ASN A 41 6.40 -6.86 4.20
N PRO A 42 7.46 -7.28 3.49
CA PRO A 42 7.75 -8.70 3.29
C PRO A 42 8.11 -9.45 4.57
N ALA A 43 8.47 -8.75 5.66
CA ALA A 43 8.70 -9.39 6.96
C ALA A 43 7.42 -10.01 7.55
N TRP A 44 6.25 -9.55 7.14
CA TRP A 44 4.98 -10.09 7.62
C TRP A 44 4.51 -11.34 6.88
N LEU A 45 5.28 -11.82 5.90
CA LEU A 45 5.00 -13.06 5.21
C LEU A 45 4.93 -14.23 6.20
N GLY A 46 3.79 -14.93 6.22
CA GLY A 46 3.56 -16.06 7.12
C GLY A 46 3.58 -15.65 8.61
N LYS A 47 3.29 -14.38 8.94
CA LYS A 47 3.28 -13.91 10.33
C LYS A 47 2.35 -14.74 11.23
N ASP A 48 1.23 -15.19 10.68
CA ASP A 48 0.22 -15.97 11.40
C ASP A 48 0.46 -17.48 11.32
N ASN A 49 1.59 -17.93 10.74
CA ASN A 49 1.96 -19.34 10.59
C ASN A 49 0.90 -20.20 9.88
N VAL A 50 0.08 -19.58 9.04
CA VAL A 50 -0.95 -20.23 8.21
C VAL A 50 -0.55 -20.22 6.76
N GLN A 51 -1.10 -21.17 5.99
CA GLN A 51 -1.10 -21.08 4.53
C GLN A 51 -2.24 -20.17 4.11
N GLN A 52 -1.94 -19.14 3.34
CA GLN A 52 -2.93 -18.13 2.96
C GLN A 52 -2.84 -17.83 1.46
N VAL A 53 -4.02 -17.75 0.83
CA VAL A 53 -4.19 -17.13 -0.47
C VAL A 53 -5.05 -15.89 -0.27
N PHE A 54 -4.60 -14.74 -0.76
CA PHE A 54 -5.38 -13.51 -0.75
C PHE A 54 -5.62 -13.03 -2.17
N LEU A 55 -6.88 -12.79 -2.53
CA LEU A 55 -7.28 -12.14 -3.77
C LEU A 55 -8.01 -10.85 -3.44
N GLY A 56 -7.54 -9.74 -3.98
CA GLY A 56 -8.17 -8.43 -3.80
C GLY A 56 -8.30 -7.70 -5.11
N ILE A 57 -9.47 -7.11 -5.36
CA ILE A 57 -9.72 -6.21 -6.49
C ILE A 57 -10.13 -4.85 -5.94
N LYS A 58 -9.49 -3.79 -6.42
CA LYS A 58 -9.82 -2.41 -6.09
C LYS A 58 -10.05 -1.64 -7.38
N LYS A 59 -11.26 -1.10 -7.55
CA LYS A 59 -11.61 -0.16 -8.62
C LYS A 59 -11.75 1.23 -8.01
N GLN A 60 -11.06 2.21 -8.57
CA GLN A 60 -11.23 3.62 -8.18
C GLN A 60 -12.18 4.31 -9.14
N TRP A 61 -12.93 5.29 -8.64
CA TRP A 61 -13.82 6.15 -9.45
C TRP A 61 -14.78 5.33 -10.31
N ILE A 62 -15.71 4.63 -9.64
CA ILE A 62 -16.71 3.81 -10.30
C ILE A 62 -17.51 4.67 -11.29
N GLY A 63 -17.71 4.16 -12.51
CA GLY A 63 -18.39 4.85 -13.59
C GLY A 63 -17.49 5.69 -14.49
N VAL A 64 -16.20 5.88 -14.15
CA VAL A 64 -15.22 6.51 -15.02
C VAL A 64 -14.52 5.45 -15.86
N GLU A 65 -14.60 5.57 -17.17
CA GLU A 65 -13.92 4.67 -18.10
C GLU A 65 -12.39 4.80 -17.98
N GLY A 66 -11.68 3.68 -18.11
CA GLY A 66 -10.22 3.65 -17.94
C GLY A 66 -9.72 3.90 -16.51
N SER A 67 -10.61 4.06 -15.52
CA SER A 67 -10.18 4.38 -14.15
C SER A 67 -9.31 3.29 -13.51
N PRO A 68 -8.44 3.66 -12.54
CA PRO A 68 -7.49 2.74 -11.93
C PRO A 68 -8.14 1.47 -11.37
N THR A 69 -7.60 0.32 -11.78
CA THR A 69 -8.00 -1.00 -11.31
C THR A 69 -6.78 -1.76 -10.83
N ILE A 70 -6.77 -2.14 -9.56
CA ILE A 70 -5.68 -2.88 -8.93
C ILE A 70 -6.19 -4.26 -8.57
N THR A 71 -5.54 -5.28 -9.10
CA THR A 71 -5.77 -6.69 -8.76
C THR A 71 -4.53 -7.23 -8.06
N THR A 72 -4.72 -7.78 -6.87
CA THR A 72 -3.64 -8.33 -6.04
C THR A 72 -3.94 -9.78 -5.74
N LEU A 73 -2.96 -10.63 -5.98
CA LEU A 73 -2.94 -12.03 -5.58
C LEU A 73 -1.70 -12.24 -4.72
N THR A 74 -1.87 -12.79 -3.52
CA THR A 74 -0.74 -13.27 -2.71
C THR A 74 -0.94 -14.74 -2.36
N TYR A 75 0.18 -15.42 -2.18
CA TYR A 75 0.26 -16.75 -1.61
C TYR A 75 1.36 -16.76 -0.55
N GLU A 76 1.06 -17.35 0.60
CA GLU A 76 1.95 -17.39 1.75
C GLU A 76 1.95 -18.81 2.33
N LYS A 77 3.14 -19.32 2.66
CA LYS A 77 3.32 -20.62 3.30
C LYS A 77 4.49 -20.58 4.26
N ALA A 78 4.22 -20.81 5.53
CA ALA A 78 5.25 -21.16 6.51
C ALA A 78 5.71 -22.62 6.26
N LEU A 79 7.01 -22.82 6.04
CA LEU A 79 7.62 -24.12 5.69
C LEU A 79 8.44 -24.73 6.84
N ALA A 80 8.66 -23.98 7.91
CA ALA A 80 9.11 -24.40 9.23
C ALA A 80 8.77 -23.24 10.19
N SER A 81 8.79 -23.42 11.51
CA SER A 81 8.45 -22.35 12.48
C SER A 81 9.28 -21.06 12.32
N ARG A 82 10.34 -21.09 11.50
CA ARG A 82 11.29 -20.00 11.28
C ARG A 82 11.38 -19.52 9.84
N VAL A 83 10.87 -20.25 8.85
CA VAL A 83 11.04 -19.89 7.42
C VAL A 83 9.69 -19.91 6.73
N SER A 84 9.38 -18.81 6.06
CA SER A 84 8.19 -18.70 5.22
C SER A 84 8.59 -18.34 3.79
N PHE A 85 7.83 -18.87 2.84
CA PHE A 85 7.95 -18.53 1.42
C PHE A 85 6.58 -18.13 0.87
N GLY A 86 6.60 -17.28 -0.14
CA GLY A 86 5.39 -16.80 -0.75
C GLY A 86 5.65 -16.10 -2.06
N GLY A 87 4.56 -15.68 -2.68
CA GLY A 87 4.58 -14.95 -3.93
C GLY A 87 3.50 -13.89 -3.93
N ARG A 88 3.72 -12.85 -4.71
CA ARG A 88 2.73 -11.79 -4.93
C ARG A 88 2.72 -11.40 -6.38
N ILE A 89 1.51 -11.29 -6.94
CA ILE A 89 1.26 -10.70 -8.24
C ILE A 89 0.35 -9.51 -8.03
N ILE A 90 0.78 -8.33 -8.49
CA ILE A 90 -0.03 -7.12 -8.51
C ILE A 90 -0.15 -6.66 -9.94
N ASN A 91 -1.38 -6.51 -10.42
CA ASN A 91 -1.68 -5.91 -11.71
C ASN A 91 -2.40 -4.58 -11.49
N ILE A 92 -1.85 -3.49 -12.03
CA ILE A 92 -2.43 -2.15 -11.98
C ILE A 92 -2.73 -1.72 -13.40
N ASN A 93 -3.98 -1.43 -13.71
CA ASN A 93 -4.41 -0.90 -15.01
C ASN A 93 -4.99 0.50 -14.84
N GLU A 94 -4.47 1.46 -15.59
CA GLU A 94 -4.84 2.88 -15.52
C GLU A 94 -4.90 3.43 -16.95
N GLY A 95 -6.09 3.35 -17.55
CA GLY A 95 -6.33 3.70 -18.95
C GLY A 95 -5.38 2.94 -19.90
N PRO A 96 -4.49 3.65 -20.62
CA PRO A 96 -3.51 3.05 -21.54
C PRO A 96 -2.31 2.42 -20.83
N ILE A 97 -2.05 2.76 -19.55
CA ILE A 97 -0.91 2.26 -18.79
C ILE A 97 -1.30 0.98 -18.06
N PHE A 98 -0.44 -0.03 -18.10
CA PHE A 98 -0.54 -1.21 -17.25
C PHE A 98 0.81 -1.55 -16.62
N ASN A 99 0.76 -1.99 -15.36
CA ASN A 99 1.93 -2.42 -14.61
C ASN A 99 1.64 -3.79 -13.97
N LEU A 100 2.45 -4.80 -14.30
CA LEU A 100 2.37 -6.14 -13.74
C LEU A 100 3.65 -6.43 -12.94
N SER A 101 3.52 -6.44 -11.62
CA SER A 101 4.57 -6.85 -10.70
C SER A 101 4.36 -8.31 -10.30
N SER A 102 5.41 -9.12 -10.42
CA SER A 102 5.44 -10.50 -9.94
C SER A 102 6.69 -10.69 -9.08
N GLN A 103 6.49 -11.07 -7.83
CA GLN A 103 7.54 -11.20 -6.84
C GLN A 103 7.47 -12.54 -6.10
N PHE A 104 8.63 -13.11 -5.84
CA PHE A 104 8.84 -14.18 -4.88
C PHE A 104 9.40 -13.60 -3.58
N THR A 105 8.93 -14.10 -2.43
CA THR A 105 9.36 -13.62 -1.12
C THR A 105 9.78 -14.77 -0.23
N ALA A 106 10.88 -14.56 0.49
CA ALA A 106 11.28 -15.38 1.62
C ALA A 106 11.28 -14.53 2.89
N SER A 107 10.81 -15.09 4.01
CA SER A 107 10.97 -14.48 5.32
C SER A 107 11.58 -15.45 6.32
N TYR A 108 12.31 -14.88 7.28
CA TYR A 108 12.95 -15.57 8.37
C TYR A 108 12.50 -14.98 9.70
N ARG A 109 12.05 -15.85 10.60
CA ARG A 109 11.62 -15.50 11.96
C ARG A 109 12.65 -15.98 12.97
N ILE A 110 13.16 -15.03 13.74
CA ILE A 110 13.99 -15.27 14.92
C ILE A 110 13.10 -15.20 16.16
N GLU A 111 13.07 -16.29 16.91
CA GLU A 111 12.38 -16.38 18.20
C GLU A 111 13.27 -15.78 19.29
N LEU A 112 12.84 -14.67 19.90
CA LEU A 112 13.52 -14.03 21.03
C LEU A 112 12.95 -14.49 22.38
N GLY A 113 11.72 -15.00 22.38
CA GLY A 113 11.02 -15.50 23.55
C GLY A 113 9.74 -16.23 23.15
N LEU A 114 8.87 -16.53 24.12
CA LEU A 114 7.64 -17.29 23.89
C LEU A 114 6.69 -16.60 22.91
N GLU A 115 6.55 -15.28 23.02
CA GLU A 115 5.66 -14.47 22.17
C GLU A 115 6.41 -13.34 21.43
N SER A 116 7.74 -13.32 21.50
CA SER A 116 8.58 -12.26 20.93
C SER A 116 9.37 -12.77 19.73
N TYR A 117 9.21 -12.11 18.58
CA TYR A 117 9.81 -12.49 17.31
C TYR A 117 10.41 -11.29 16.57
N LEU A 118 11.58 -11.48 15.97
CA LEU A 118 12.11 -10.61 14.92
C LEU A 118 11.90 -11.29 13.57
N ASN A 119 11.21 -10.62 12.67
CA ASN A 119 10.94 -11.10 11.32
C ASN A 119 11.73 -10.27 10.32
N PHE A 120 12.40 -10.95 9.40
CA PHE A 120 13.12 -10.37 8.28
C PHE A 120 12.51 -10.91 7.01
N GLY A 121 12.23 -10.06 6.04
CA GLY A 121 11.64 -10.49 4.77
C GLY A 121 12.32 -9.83 3.59
N MET A 122 12.42 -10.57 2.50
CA MET A 122 12.96 -10.07 1.24
C MET A 122 12.15 -10.60 0.08
N SER A 123 11.73 -9.68 -0.79
CA SER A 123 11.03 -9.95 -2.04
C SER A 123 11.94 -9.62 -3.21
N LEU A 124 11.94 -10.49 -4.21
CA LEU A 124 12.61 -10.28 -5.50
C LEU A 124 11.67 -10.67 -6.63
N GLY A 125 11.70 -9.90 -7.71
CA GLY A 125 10.78 -10.08 -8.79
C GLY A 125 11.06 -9.20 -9.99
N VAL A 126 10.05 -9.12 -10.85
CA VAL A 126 10.06 -8.35 -12.08
C VAL A 126 8.82 -7.48 -12.15
N LEU A 127 8.99 -6.30 -12.73
CA LEU A 127 7.94 -5.34 -13.02
C LEU A 127 7.88 -5.15 -14.53
N PHE A 128 6.78 -5.55 -15.13
CA PHE A 128 6.47 -5.26 -16.52
C PHE A 128 5.60 -4.01 -16.57
N ASN A 129 6.14 -2.97 -17.19
CA ASN A 129 5.39 -1.76 -17.49
C ASN A 129 5.07 -1.77 -18.98
N GLY A 130 3.85 -1.41 -19.34
CA GLY A 130 3.50 -1.23 -20.73
C GLY A 130 2.49 -0.14 -20.93
N PHE A 131 2.46 0.36 -22.15
CA PHE A 131 1.56 1.39 -22.60
C PHE A 131 0.88 0.91 -23.88
N ASN A 132 -0.43 1.07 -23.95
CA ASN A 132 -1.22 0.73 -25.13
C ASN A 132 -1.87 1.99 -25.70
N ALA A 133 -1.24 2.53 -26.75
CA ALA A 133 -1.69 3.70 -27.48
C ALA A 133 -3.11 3.57 -28.04
N SER A 134 -3.53 2.34 -28.39
CA SER A 134 -4.84 2.06 -29.01
C SER A 134 -6.04 2.36 -28.12
N LYS A 135 -5.82 2.62 -26.83
CA LYS A 135 -6.85 3.03 -25.88
C LYS A 135 -7.02 4.55 -25.79
N LEU A 136 -6.29 5.30 -26.60
CA LEU A 136 -6.40 6.75 -26.71
C LEU A 136 -7.24 7.12 -27.93
N ASP A 137 -7.83 8.32 -27.87
CA ASP A 137 -8.68 8.85 -28.95
C ASP A 137 -7.89 9.14 -30.24
N ASP A 138 -6.58 9.38 -30.14
CA ASP A 138 -5.66 9.58 -31.29
C ASP A 138 -4.44 8.65 -31.17
N PRO A 139 -4.56 7.38 -31.62
CA PRO A 139 -3.49 6.39 -31.51
C PRO A 139 -2.36 6.58 -32.54
N ASP A 140 -2.57 7.37 -33.60
CA ASP A 140 -1.61 7.61 -34.69
C ASP A 140 -0.70 8.83 -34.43
N ASP A 141 -0.88 9.55 -33.32
CA ASP A 141 0.01 10.65 -32.92
C ASP A 141 1.47 10.14 -32.83
N PRO A 142 2.41 10.71 -33.60
CA PRO A 142 3.82 10.30 -33.60
C PRO A 142 4.48 10.29 -32.21
N LEU A 143 4.06 11.16 -31.29
CA LEU A 143 4.57 11.20 -29.91
C LEU A 143 4.06 10.03 -29.06
N VAL A 144 2.86 9.53 -29.35
CA VAL A 144 2.21 8.39 -28.69
C VAL A 144 2.73 7.08 -29.28
N ALA A 145 2.86 6.98 -30.60
CA ALA A 145 3.40 5.82 -31.30
C ALA A 145 4.85 5.51 -30.89
N GLN A 146 5.65 6.54 -30.61
CA GLN A 146 7.02 6.37 -30.10
C GLN A 146 7.07 5.88 -28.64
N GLN A 147 6.00 6.08 -27.87
CA GLN A 147 5.85 5.66 -26.46
C GLN A 147 5.14 4.30 -26.32
N ASN A 148 4.63 3.70 -27.39
CA ASN A 148 4.01 2.37 -27.42
C ASN A 148 5.04 1.24 -27.24
N SER A 149 5.75 1.27 -26.12
CA SER A 149 6.78 0.32 -25.74
C SER A 149 6.45 -0.32 -24.38
N SER A 150 7.10 -1.45 -24.12
CA SER A 150 7.01 -2.16 -22.84
C SER A 150 8.40 -2.34 -22.27
N ASN A 151 8.52 -2.24 -20.95
CA ASN A 151 9.79 -2.26 -20.25
C ASN A 151 9.71 -3.32 -19.17
N LEU A 152 10.75 -4.16 -19.09
CA LEU A 152 10.95 -5.08 -17.98
C LEU A 152 11.96 -4.46 -17.02
N ASN A 153 11.56 -4.31 -15.76
CA ASN A 153 12.38 -3.82 -14.67
C ASN A 153 12.52 -4.88 -13.58
N PHE A 154 13.58 -4.77 -12.79
CA PHE A 154 13.68 -5.51 -11.54
C PHE A 154 12.79 -4.85 -10.47
N ASP A 155 12.19 -5.69 -9.65
CA ASP A 155 11.33 -5.28 -8.56
C ASP A 155 11.65 -6.10 -7.31
N GLY A 156 11.37 -5.56 -6.14
CA GLY A 156 11.75 -6.20 -4.89
C GLY A 156 11.91 -5.22 -3.75
N GLY A 157 11.74 -5.76 -2.55
CA GLY A 157 11.69 -5.00 -1.33
C GLY A 157 12.28 -5.77 -0.17
N VAL A 158 12.66 -5.06 0.88
CA VAL A 158 13.11 -5.65 2.14
C VAL A 158 12.25 -5.16 3.29
N GLY A 159 12.16 -5.97 4.32
CA GLY A 159 11.25 -5.76 5.43
C GLY A 159 11.86 -6.23 6.73
N PHE A 160 11.54 -5.49 7.78
CA PHE A 160 11.88 -5.77 9.16
C PHE A 160 10.60 -5.68 9.99
N GLY A 161 10.43 -6.60 10.93
CA GLY A 161 9.28 -6.66 11.81
C GLY A 161 9.69 -7.10 13.20
N TYR A 162 9.17 -6.44 14.22
CA TYR A 162 9.20 -6.90 15.60
C TYR A 162 7.77 -7.21 16.04
N GLN A 163 7.56 -8.42 16.53
CA GLN A 163 6.28 -8.89 17.05
C GLN A 163 6.46 -9.26 18.52
N ASN A 164 5.57 -8.78 19.38
CA ASN A 164 5.52 -9.18 20.79
C ASN A 164 4.06 -9.40 21.20
N GLY A 165 3.65 -10.67 21.25
CA GLY A 165 2.26 -11.07 21.43
C GLY A 165 1.37 -10.41 20.38
N LYS A 166 0.58 -9.43 20.82
CA LYS A 166 -0.41 -8.70 20.01
C LYS A 166 0.13 -7.40 19.39
N LEU A 167 1.33 -6.98 19.75
CA LEU A 167 2.00 -5.79 19.21
C LEU A 167 2.83 -6.16 17.98
N ASN A 168 2.66 -5.42 16.88
CA ASN A 168 3.49 -5.53 15.69
C ASN A 168 4.05 -4.16 15.33
N ILE A 169 5.37 -4.08 15.13
CA ILE A 169 6.08 -2.90 14.66
C ILE A 169 6.83 -3.31 13.40
N GLY A 170 6.67 -2.58 12.31
CA GLY A 170 7.25 -2.93 11.01
C GLY A 170 7.92 -1.75 10.34
N LEU A 171 9.02 -2.03 9.64
CA LEU A 171 9.71 -1.10 8.75
C LEU A 171 9.98 -1.82 7.43
N SER A 172 9.65 -1.21 6.30
CA SER A 172 9.96 -1.76 4.98
C SER A 172 10.52 -0.73 4.02
N LEU A 173 11.30 -1.24 3.07
CA LEU A 173 11.78 -0.55 1.88
C LEU A 173 11.19 -1.28 0.66
N PRO A 174 9.96 -0.94 0.24
CA PRO A 174 9.23 -1.72 -0.76
C PRO A 174 9.88 -1.72 -2.15
N ASN A 175 10.59 -0.63 -2.49
CA ASN A 175 11.21 -0.42 -3.81
C ASN A 175 12.73 -0.59 -3.75
N PHE A 176 13.21 -1.54 -2.94
CA PHE A 176 14.64 -1.77 -2.72
C PHE A 176 15.38 -2.16 -4.01
N ALA A 177 14.75 -2.91 -4.91
CA ALA A 177 15.34 -3.30 -6.20
C ALA A 177 15.35 -2.17 -7.25
N ASN A 178 14.88 -0.98 -6.89
CA ASN A 178 14.99 0.23 -7.68
C ASN A 178 14.33 0.17 -9.08
N PRO A 179 13.02 -0.11 -9.17
CA PRO A 179 12.34 -0.19 -10.46
C PRO A 179 12.41 1.15 -11.20
N GLN A 180 12.86 1.12 -12.46
CA GLN A 180 12.93 2.34 -13.27
C GLN A 180 11.53 2.76 -13.75
N PRO A 181 11.23 4.07 -13.78
CA PRO A 181 9.96 4.56 -14.29
C PRO A 181 9.79 4.26 -15.78
N PHE A 182 8.53 4.19 -16.21
CA PHE A 182 8.16 3.90 -17.60
C PHE A 182 8.72 4.93 -18.60
N ALA A 183 8.68 6.22 -18.24
CA ALA A 183 9.21 7.30 -19.07
C ALA A 183 10.71 7.52 -18.80
N GLN A 184 11.53 7.38 -19.84
CA GLN A 184 12.93 7.81 -19.82
C GLN A 184 13.01 9.26 -20.33
N PRO A 185 13.25 10.26 -19.46
CA PRO A 185 13.58 11.59 -19.93
C PRO A 185 14.93 11.57 -20.65
N THR A 186 15.09 12.46 -21.62
CA THR A 186 16.32 12.67 -22.42
C THR A 186 17.57 12.90 -21.54
N ASP A 187 17.38 13.33 -20.29
CA ASP A 187 18.41 13.50 -19.27
C ASP A 187 18.42 12.32 -18.26
N LYS A 188 19.36 11.38 -18.43
CA LYS A 188 19.59 10.25 -17.51
C LYS A 188 20.01 10.67 -16.09
N SER A 189 20.40 11.93 -15.90
CA SER A 189 20.89 12.50 -14.63
C SER A 189 19.78 12.85 -13.62
N ARG A 190 18.50 12.92 -14.05
CA ARG A 190 17.40 13.41 -13.20
C ARG A 190 16.59 12.33 -12.46
N LEU A 191 16.81 11.05 -12.75
CA LEU A 191 16.03 9.93 -12.18
C LEU A 191 16.92 8.84 -11.57
N SER A 192 17.82 9.22 -10.65
CA SER A 192 18.44 8.24 -9.76
C SER A 192 17.47 7.92 -8.62
N TYR A 193 16.85 6.75 -8.69
CA TYR A 193 15.97 6.25 -7.64
C TYR A 193 16.86 5.51 -6.62
N SER A 194 16.66 5.78 -5.33
CA SER A 194 17.40 5.13 -4.24
C SER A 194 16.45 4.22 -3.47
N PRO A 195 16.92 3.06 -2.96
CA PRO A 195 16.13 2.24 -2.04
C PRO A 195 15.59 3.05 -0.84
N TRP A 196 16.30 4.11 -0.45
CA TRP A 196 15.95 5.00 0.66
C TRP A 196 14.98 6.14 0.30
N ASP A 197 14.57 6.25 -0.96
CA ASP A 197 13.64 7.30 -1.39
C ASP A 197 12.19 7.00 -0.98
N TYR A 198 11.88 5.74 -0.63
CA TYR A 198 10.57 5.30 -0.17
C TYR A 198 10.66 4.27 0.96
N LEU A 199 10.09 4.59 2.12
CA LEU A 199 10.03 3.71 3.28
C LEU A 199 8.62 3.71 3.88
N ILE A 200 8.24 2.58 4.50
CA ILE A 200 7.00 2.46 5.24
C ILE A 200 7.33 2.04 6.68
N GLY A 201 6.92 2.87 7.63
CA GLY A 201 6.88 2.52 9.05
C GLY A 201 5.46 2.16 9.46
N SER A 202 5.30 1.16 10.32
CA SER A 202 3.98 0.69 10.78
C SER A 202 4.01 0.24 12.24
N ILE A 203 2.92 0.46 12.93
CA ILE A 203 2.65 -0.08 14.26
C ILE A 203 1.19 -0.51 14.33
N SER A 204 0.92 -1.68 14.89
CA SER A 204 -0.44 -2.17 15.16
C SER A 204 -0.48 -2.94 16.46
N TYR A 205 -1.62 -2.89 17.14
CA TYR A 205 -1.82 -3.59 18.40
C TYR A 205 -3.21 -4.20 18.42
N ALA A 206 -3.31 -5.52 18.58
CA ALA A 206 -4.60 -6.16 18.79
C ALA A 206 -4.98 -6.10 20.28
N PHE A 207 -6.04 -5.39 20.62
CA PHE A 207 -6.59 -5.29 21.96
C PHE A 207 -7.91 -6.05 22.04
N GLU A 208 -8.04 -6.95 23.01
CA GLU A 208 -9.20 -7.82 23.20
C GLU A 208 -9.79 -7.55 24.59
N PRO A 209 -10.74 -6.61 24.73
CA PRO A 209 -11.34 -6.30 26.03
C PRO A 209 -12.15 -7.48 26.60
N ASN A 210 -12.62 -8.39 25.75
CA ASN A 210 -13.35 -9.60 26.12
C ASN A 210 -13.18 -10.66 25.02
N LEU A 211 -13.83 -11.82 25.18
CA LEU A 211 -13.76 -12.93 24.23
C LEU A 211 -14.51 -12.66 22.92
N GLU A 212 -15.38 -11.65 22.88
CA GLU A 212 -16.21 -11.34 21.71
C GLU A 212 -15.59 -10.25 20.84
N TRP A 213 -14.90 -9.27 21.41
CA TRP A 213 -14.43 -8.10 20.68
C TRP A 213 -12.91 -8.07 20.60
N GLN A 214 -12.40 -7.82 19.39
CA GLN A 214 -11.01 -7.49 19.12
C GLN A 214 -10.94 -6.16 18.37
N PHE A 215 -10.13 -5.23 18.86
CA PHE A 215 -9.85 -3.97 18.20
C PHE A 215 -8.38 -3.95 17.75
N THR A 216 -8.13 -3.62 16.49
CA THR A 216 -6.80 -3.50 15.91
C THR A 216 -6.60 -2.08 15.38
N PRO A 217 -6.20 -1.12 16.23
CA PRO A 217 -5.61 0.12 15.77
C PRO A 217 -4.31 -0.16 15.01
N THR A 218 -4.15 0.53 13.88
CA THR A 218 -2.95 0.51 13.05
C THR A 218 -2.57 1.94 12.69
N LEU A 219 -1.30 2.28 12.81
CA LEU A 219 -0.73 3.53 12.33
C LEU A 219 0.36 3.20 11.33
N MET A 220 0.34 3.88 10.19
CA MET A 220 1.31 3.72 9.12
C MET A 220 1.82 5.09 8.69
N TYR A 221 3.11 5.14 8.37
CA TYR A 221 3.78 6.31 7.87
C TYR A 221 4.54 5.97 6.59
N HIS A 222 4.21 6.66 5.52
CA HIS A 222 4.89 6.57 4.24
C HIS A 222 5.85 7.75 4.13
N TYR A 223 7.15 7.46 4.19
CA TYR A 223 8.17 8.43 3.87
C TYR A 223 8.43 8.39 2.37
N ASN A 224 8.42 9.56 1.73
CA ASN A 224 8.82 9.70 0.35
C ASN A 224 9.70 10.94 0.19
N LYS A 225 10.87 10.78 -0.43
CA LYS A 225 11.81 11.89 -0.62
C LYS A 225 11.29 12.95 -1.61
N ARG A 226 10.47 12.53 -2.58
CA ARG A 226 10.05 13.37 -3.73
C ARG A 226 8.59 13.82 -3.63
N PHE A 227 7.75 13.07 -2.93
CA PHE A 227 6.34 13.36 -2.71
C PHE A 227 6.07 13.76 -1.26
N SER A 228 4.84 14.16 -0.94
CA SER A 228 4.44 14.33 0.46
C SER A 228 4.56 13.02 1.22
N ASN A 229 5.15 13.10 2.41
CA ASN A 229 5.00 12.05 3.40
C ASN A 229 3.54 11.93 3.80
N GLN A 230 3.07 10.71 4.02
CA GLN A 230 1.68 10.42 4.31
C GLN A 230 1.53 9.67 5.62
N TRP A 231 0.58 10.14 6.43
CA TRP A 231 0.14 9.46 7.63
C TRP A 231 -1.18 8.76 7.38
N GLU A 232 -1.29 7.54 7.88
CA GLU A 232 -2.51 6.75 7.81
C GLU A 232 -2.77 6.10 9.14
N THR A 233 -4.02 6.18 9.60
CA THR A 233 -4.47 5.45 10.77
C THR A 233 -5.69 4.62 10.40
N ALA A 234 -5.77 3.41 10.93
CA ALA A 234 -6.95 2.58 10.79
C ALA A 234 -7.35 1.99 12.13
N LEU A 235 -8.63 1.72 12.25
CA LEU A 235 -9.19 0.94 13.34
C LEU A 235 -10.05 -0.16 12.73
N LYS A 236 -9.71 -1.41 13.04
CA LYS A 236 -10.55 -2.58 12.73
C LYS A 236 -11.15 -3.11 14.03
N ALA A 237 -12.46 -3.29 14.06
CA ALA A 237 -13.17 -4.00 15.12
C ALA A 237 -13.63 -5.35 14.55
N THR A 238 -13.28 -6.44 15.22
CA THR A 238 -13.70 -7.81 14.90
C THR A 238 -14.61 -8.30 16.03
N TYR A 239 -15.76 -8.86 15.68
CA TYR A 239 -16.74 -9.46 16.59
C TYR A 239 -16.79 -10.97 16.41
N GLN A 240 -16.59 -11.70 17.50
CA GLN A 240 -16.55 -13.15 17.65
C GLN A 240 -15.64 -13.86 16.63
N GLY A 241 -14.61 -13.18 16.14
CA GLY A 241 -13.74 -13.69 15.08
C GLY A 241 -14.43 -13.80 13.70
N SER A 242 -15.73 -13.55 13.58
CA SER A 242 -16.50 -13.76 12.34
C SER A 242 -16.82 -12.48 11.59
N TYR A 243 -17.10 -11.37 12.26
CA TYR A 243 -17.51 -10.13 11.59
C TYR A 243 -16.47 -9.05 11.82
N TYR A 244 -16.14 -8.25 10.82
CA TYR A 244 -15.29 -7.10 11.02
C TYR A 244 -15.83 -5.84 10.35
N LEU A 245 -15.60 -4.71 11.02
CA LEU A 245 -15.88 -3.37 10.53
C LEU A 245 -14.70 -2.48 10.88
N GLY A 246 -14.40 -1.50 10.04
CA GLY A 246 -13.34 -0.56 10.35
C GLY A 246 -13.34 0.68 9.47
N GLY A 247 -12.45 1.57 9.85
CA GLY A 247 -12.21 2.82 9.16
C GLY A 247 -10.72 3.06 8.98
N ILE A 248 -10.36 3.74 7.90
CA ILE A 248 -9.03 4.25 7.61
C ILE A 248 -9.16 5.76 7.44
N LEU A 249 -8.30 6.51 8.11
CA LEU A 249 -8.11 7.94 7.90
C LEU A 249 -6.73 8.15 7.31
N ARG A 250 -6.70 8.79 6.15
CA ARG A 250 -5.47 9.10 5.43
C ARG A 250 -5.33 10.60 5.28
N LYS A 251 -4.19 11.10 5.73
CA LYS A 251 -3.83 12.49 5.55
C LYS A 251 -3.80 12.83 4.04
N ASP A 252 -4.46 13.93 3.68
CA ASP A 252 -4.53 14.48 2.32
C ASP A 252 -5.30 13.62 1.27
N ALA A 253 -6.00 12.56 1.70
CA ALA A 253 -6.82 11.74 0.79
C ALA A 253 -8.19 11.33 1.34
N GLY A 254 -8.44 11.49 2.64
CA GLY A 254 -9.77 11.34 3.25
C GLY A 254 -9.97 10.03 4.03
N PHE A 255 -11.23 9.67 4.23
CA PHE A 255 -11.62 8.49 5.00
C PHE A 255 -12.04 7.33 4.10
N THR A 256 -11.85 6.10 4.57
CA THR A 256 -12.36 4.87 3.95
C THR A 256 -13.05 4.05 5.03
N LEU A 257 -14.22 3.51 4.74
CA LEU A 257 -14.87 2.52 5.58
C LEU A 257 -14.72 1.15 4.93
N PHE A 258 -14.61 0.12 5.75
CA PHE A 258 -14.58 -1.26 5.28
C PHE A 258 -15.29 -2.17 6.26
N GLY A 259 -15.79 -3.29 5.75
CA GLY A 259 -16.35 -4.34 6.57
C GLY A 259 -16.39 -5.65 5.78
N GLY A 260 -16.58 -6.75 6.51
CA GLY A 260 -16.63 -8.07 5.94
C GLY A 260 -16.88 -9.12 7.01
N LEU A 261 -16.80 -10.36 6.58
CA LEU A 261 -17.05 -11.51 7.43
C LEU A 261 -16.10 -12.66 7.06
N ASN A 262 -15.73 -13.45 8.05
CA ASN A 262 -14.94 -14.66 7.92
C ASN A 262 -15.91 -15.84 7.82
N ILE A 263 -15.80 -16.60 6.72
CA ILE A 263 -16.61 -17.80 6.48
C ILE A 263 -15.71 -19.01 6.66
N GLY A 264 -15.92 -19.78 7.72
CA GLY A 264 -15.15 -20.98 8.05
C GLY A 264 -14.18 -20.78 9.21
N ASP A 265 -13.70 -21.91 9.73
CA ASP A 265 -12.66 -22.03 10.77
C ASP A 265 -11.28 -22.29 10.14
#